data_AF-A0A2X0MMR5-F1
#
_entry.id   AF-A0A2X0MMR5-F1
#
_cell.length_a   1.000
_cell.length_b   1.000
_cell.length_c   1.000
_cell.angle_alpha   90.00
_cell.angle_beta   90.00
_cell.angle_gamma   90.00
#
_symmetry.space_group_name_H-M   'P 1'
#
loop_
_entity.id
_entity.type
_entity.pdbx_description
1 polymer ?
#
loop_
_entity_poly.entity_id
_entity_poly.type
_entity_poly.pdbx_seq_one_letter_code
_entity_poly.pdbx_strand_id
1 'polypeptide(L)'
;MTDHRQATYRRLSPAPPSPTPSAPFVRTPSRTRLVLLILAGTSAALVGVYRADIGSSGLGRLERCGADLYDEHGFLHMEKRAEGAEDIRWIPYTAENVYPSSLDAVADIYNTSVHPSDADMASSPPAYSTLLETDPQSPSLSFARNSTIVLVGDSHDRKNLESMCSRVPGAVRHAFDGHLKWGCSLPSIGLNFVLLFHYGLMTEDEPFRDVHDQPPNLIEHRVDQILLPMLQEFTPSTPSLIVFQSGFWDLRYWGLRAKAEGANAQGRLAAGLVNGGNRPLLWSELKWYRRRFGEVLEALKAKFPNSGIITRTIQPYRDNRNGRNVAIFEMNESIKAISRLHDIATMRFIWPANLFLCTGAELLQGTESYADDQHFEIGSLPYRLWMNMVLYHLERSFLGCLHGGDRL
;
A
#
# COMPACT_ATOMS: atom_id res chain seq x y z
N MET A 1 -53.09 22.29 -20.90
CA MET A 1 -53.15 23.36 -21.94
C MET A 1 -52.70 24.65 -21.29
N THR A 2 -51.91 25.45 -22.01
CA THR A 2 -51.10 26.62 -21.58
C THR A 2 -49.80 26.20 -20.87
N ASP A 3 -48.61 26.75 -21.16
CA ASP A 3 -48.28 28.01 -21.84
C ASP A 3 -46.88 27.91 -22.50
N HIS A 4 -46.74 28.46 -23.71
CA HIS A 4 -45.50 28.57 -24.47
C HIS A 4 -44.87 29.94 -24.18
N ARG A 5 -43.64 29.98 -23.64
CA ARG A 5 -42.76 31.14 -23.77
C ARG A 5 -41.36 30.71 -24.19
N GLN A 6 -41.10 30.81 -25.49
CA GLN A 6 -39.76 30.79 -26.08
C GLN A 6 -39.06 32.12 -25.76
N ALA A 7 -37.89 32.05 -25.15
CA ALA A 7 -36.95 33.17 -25.06
C ALA A 7 -35.91 33.04 -26.17
N THR A 8 -35.88 34.03 -27.07
CA THR A 8 -34.97 34.19 -28.19
C THR A 8 -33.60 34.68 -27.69
N TYR A 9 -32.56 33.85 -27.80
CA TYR A 9 -31.17 34.27 -27.60
C TYR A 9 -30.53 34.70 -28.93
N ARG A 10 -30.09 35.96 -28.94
CA ARG A 10 -29.40 36.64 -30.04
C ARG A 10 -27.99 36.04 -30.21
N ARG A 11 -27.70 35.48 -31.39
CA ARG A 11 -26.34 35.05 -31.79
C ARG A 11 -25.43 36.28 -31.90
N LEU A 12 -24.34 36.29 -31.16
CA LEU A 12 -23.17 37.13 -31.45
C LEU A 12 -22.20 36.30 -32.31
N SER A 13 -21.83 36.85 -33.46
CA SER A 13 -20.89 36.24 -34.41
C SER A 13 -19.47 36.16 -33.84
N PRO A 14 -18.67 35.14 -34.20
CA PRO A 14 -17.28 35.04 -33.76
C PRO A 14 -16.37 36.00 -34.54
N ALA A 15 -15.41 36.60 -33.82
CA ALA A 15 -14.30 37.37 -34.37
C ALA A 15 -13.31 36.47 -35.15
N PRO A 16 -12.57 37.02 -36.14
CA PRO A 16 -11.66 36.25 -36.99
C PRO A 16 -10.35 35.85 -36.26
N PRO A 17 -9.69 34.76 -36.69
CA PRO A 17 -8.44 34.30 -36.08
C PRO A 17 -7.25 35.17 -36.50
N SER A 18 -6.38 35.48 -35.53
CA SER A 18 -5.06 36.09 -35.75
C SER A 18 -3.96 35.02 -35.82
N PRO A 19 -2.83 35.32 -36.49
CA PRO A 19 -2.01 34.31 -37.17
C PRO A 19 -0.99 33.59 -36.27
N THR A 20 -0.67 32.36 -36.68
CA THR A 20 0.35 31.46 -36.17
C THR A 20 1.77 32.06 -36.29
N PRO A 21 2.65 31.91 -35.28
CA PRO A 21 4.07 32.14 -35.46
C PRO A 21 4.76 30.87 -35.97
N SER A 22 5.54 31.07 -37.03
CA SER A 22 6.46 30.12 -37.64
C SER A 22 7.65 29.80 -36.73
N ALA A 23 7.93 28.51 -36.55
CA ALA A 23 9.16 28.03 -35.92
C ALA A 23 10.25 27.85 -36.99
N PRO A 24 11.50 28.31 -36.75
CA PRO A 24 12.61 27.94 -37.60
C PRO A 24 13.28 26.65 -37.11
N PHE A 25 13.50 25.77 -38.09
CA PHE A 25 14.56 24.76 -38.13
C PHE A 25 15.91 25.32 -37.64
N VAL A 26 16.75 24.48 -37.00
CA VAL A 26 18.18 24.29 -37.36
C VAL A 26 18.91 23.31 -36.42
N ARG A 27 19.44 22.26 -37.07
CA ARG A 27 20.69 21.49 -36.89
C ARG A 27 20.97 20.62 -35.65
N THR A 28 21.06 19.33 -35.97
CA THR A 28 21.94 18.30 -35.42
C THR A 28 23.44 18.61 -35.59
N PRO A 29 24.29 17.99 -34.76
CA PRO A 29 25.32 17.07 -35.26
C PRO A 29 25.34 15.75 -34.42
N SER A 30 25.38 14.53 -34.99
CA SER A 30 26.56 13.86 -35.60
C SER A 30 27.82 14.02 -34.71
N ARG A 31 28.51 13.03 -34.14
CA ARG A 31 28.67 11.59 -34.43
C ARG A 31 29.77 11.07 -33.45
N THR A 32 29.68 9.80 -32.99
CA THR A 32 30.86 8.88 -32.84
C THR A 32 31.76 9.11 -31.57
N ARG A 33 32.19 8.16 -30.72
CA ARG A 33 32.45 6.71 -30.79
C ARG A 33 32.81 6.14 -29.38
N LEU A 34 32.58 4.83 -29.19
CA LEU A 34 33.41 3.81 -28.46
C LEU A 34 33.63 4.01 -26.92
N VAL A 35 33.58 3.01 -26.03
CA VAL A 35 34.19 1.67 -26.00
C VAL A 35 33.49 0.78 -24.97
N LEU A 36 33.24 -0.49 -25.32
CA LEU A 36 32.96 -1.61 -24.42
C LEU A 36 34.23 -1.99 -23.64
N LEU A 37 34.13 -2.20 -22.33
CA LEU A 37 35.10 -3.01 -21.59
C LEU A 37 34.35 -4.02 -20.72
N ILE A 38 34.29 -5.24 -21.23
CA ILE A 38 34.05 -6.48 -20.50
C ILE A 38 35.37 -6.84 -19.84
N LEU A 39 35.37 -7.00 -18.51
CA LEU A 39 36.37 -7.80 -17.81
C LEU A 39 35.64 -8.76 -16.88
N ALA A 40 35.51 -10.00 -17.35
CA ALA A 40 35.33 -11.16 -16.49
C ALA A 40 36.70 -11.50 -15.86
N GLY A 41 36.72 -11.66 -14.55
CA GLY A 41 37.89 -12.10 -13.79
C GLY A 41 37.44 -12.81 -12.53
N THR A 42 37.40 -14.13 -12.59
CA THR A 42 37.17 -15.08 -11.50
C THR A 42 38.15 -14.91 -10.35
N SER A 43 37.67 -15.01 -9.10
CA SER A 43 38.37 -15.70 -8.01
C SER A 43 37.42 -15.96 -6.84
N ALA A 44 37.24 -17.24 -6.54
CA ALA A 44 36.58 -17.74 -5.36
C ALA A 44 37.53 -17.73 -4.15
N ALA A 45 36.92 -17.60 -2.97
CA ALA A 45 37.38 -18.04 -1.64
C ALA A 45 38.51 -17.28 -0.92
N LEU A 46 38.17 -16.94 0.34
CA LEU A 46 38.96 -16.79 1.57
C LEU A 46 38.98 -15.39 2.22
N VAL A 47 38.94 -15.47 3.57
CA VAL A 47 39.17 -14.44 4.61
C VAL A 47 37.87 -13.71 5.03
N GLY A 48 37.26 -13.93 6.19
CA GLY A 48 37.78 -14.40 7.47
C GLY A 48 38.32 -13.23 8.31
N VAL A 49 37.44 -12.60 9.10
CA VAL A 49 37.70 -11.78 10.31
C VAL A 49 38.92 -10.84 10.27
N TYR A 50 38.70 -9.52 10.15
CA TYR A 50 39.43 -8.51 10.94
C TYR A 50 38.60 -7.22 11.08
N ARG A 51 38.31 -6.86 12.34
CA ARG A 51 37.79 -5.56 12.81
C ARG A 51 38.90 -4.51 12.78
N ALA A 52 38.59 -3.28 12.38
CA ALA A 52 38.81 -2.06 13.18
C ALA A 52 38.32 -0.79 12.45
N ASP A 53 37.37 -0.11 13.11
CA ASP A 53 37.19 1.33 13.22
C ASP A 53 37.25 2.24 11.98
N ILE A 54 36.16 2.27 11.21
CA ILE A 54 35.75 3.46 10.45
C ILE A 54 34.21 3.63 10.53
N GLY A 55 33.73 4.63 11.26
CA GLY A 55 32.40 5.26 11.12
C GLY A 55 31.14 4.40 11.39
N SER A 56 30.84 4.13 12.66
CA SER A 56 29.85 3.14 13.12
C SER A 56 28.35 3.52 13.13
N SER A 57 27.82 4.25 12.14
CA SER A 57 26.36 4.54 12.12
C SER A 57 25.61 4.05 10.88
N GLY A 58 26.29 3.81 9.76
CA GLY A 58 25.65 3.37 8.51
C GLY A 58 25.73 1.85 8.27
N LEU A 59 26.92 1.28 8.33
CA LEU A 59 27.19 -0.13 7.98
C LEU A 59 26.59 -1.15 8.97
N GLY A 60 26.68 -0.87 10.28
CA GLY A 60 26.11 -1.76 11.31
C GLY A 60 24.57 -1.77 11.37
N ARG A 61 23.90 -0.78 10.76
CA ARG A 61 22.43 -0.77 10.62
C ARG A 61 21.99 -1.60 9.41
N LEU A 62 22.75 -1.57 8.30
CA LEU A 62 22.51 -2.41 7.13
C LEU A 62 22.69 -3.90 7.42
N GLU A 63 23.74 -4.29 8.17
CA GLU A 63 23.94 -5.69 8.59
C GLU A 63 22.82 -6.22 9.50
N ARG A 64 22.18 -5.35 10.29
CA ARG A 64 21.11 -5.73 11.22
C ARG A 64 19.74 -5.82 10.56
N CYS A 65 19.46 -4.98 9.57
CA CYS A 65 18.12 -4.81 9.01
C CYS A 65 17.86 -5.63 7.75
N GLY A 66 18.91 -5.95 6.98
CA GLY A 66 18.77 -6.58 5.67
C GLY A 66 17.89 -5.78 4.70
N ALA A 67 17.68 -6.35 3.51
CA ALA A 67 16.67 -5.86 2.58
C ALA A 67 15.26 -6.04 3.16
N ASP A 68 14.32 -5.21 2.71
CA ASP A 68 12.90 -5.46 2.98
C ASP A 68 12.42 -6.60 2.07
N LEU A 69 12.16 -7.75 2.65
CA LEU A 69 11.82 -8.97 1.90
C LEU A 69 10.47 -8.87 1.16
N TYR A 70 9.60 -7.93 1.54
CA TYR A 70 8.36 -7.65 0.81
C TYR A 70 8.56 -6.63 -0.33
N ASP A 71 9.72 -5.95 -0.38
CA ASP A 71 10.15 -5.15 -1.52
C ASP A 71 10.87 -6.00 -2.60
N GLU A 72 11.37 -7.18 -2.25
CA GLU A 72 12.00 -8.12 -3.19
C GLU A 72 10.99 -8.77 -4.14
N HIS A 73 11.44 -9.18 -5.34
CA HIS A 73 10.63 -10.01 -6.25
C HIS A 73 10.42 -11.40 -5.67
N GLY A 74 9.35 -12.09 -6.09
CA GLY A 74 9.04 -13.39 -5.51
C GLY A 74 7.75 -14.00 -6.02
N PHE A 75 7.34 -15.09 -5.38
CA PHE A 75 6.09 -15.78 -5.64
C PHE A 75 5.25 -15.97 -4.37
N LEU A 76 3.95 -16.14 -4.55
CA LEU A 76 3.03 -16.42 -3.47
C LEU A 76 2.87 -17.94 -3.28
N HIS A 77 3.41 -18.47 -2.19
CA HIS A 77 3.22 -19.85 -1.80
C HIS A 77 1.93 -20.00 -0.98
N MET A 78 1.11 -21.01 -1.31
CA MET A 78 -0.08 -21.39 -0.57
C MET A 78 0.01 -22.87 -0.19
N GLU A 79 -0.08 -23.16 1.11
CA GLU A 79 -0.08 -24.53 1.62
C GLU A 79 -1.51 -24.94 1.98
N LYS A 80 -1.98 -26.09 1.50
CA LYS A 80 -3.25 -26.68 1.94
C LYS A 80 -2.98 -27.77 2.98
N ARG A 81 -3.35 -27.54 4.25
CA ARG A 81 -3.30 -28.59 5.28
C ARG A 81 -4.60 -29.39 5.33
N ALA A 82 -4.48 -30.69 5.58
CA ALA A 82 -5.61 -31.64 5.63
C ALA A 82 -6.70 -31.28 6.65
N GLU A 83 -6.39 -30.45 7.64
CA GLU A 83 -7.27 -30.03 8.75
C GLU A 83 -7.87 -28.62 8.55
N GLY A 84 -7.72 -28.02 7.36
CA GLY A 84 -8.38 -26.74 7.03
C GLY A 84 -7.61 -25.47 7.41
N ALA A 85 -6.29 -25.56 7.63
CA ALA A 85 -5.43 -24.38 7.66
C ALA A 85 -4.76 -24.22 6.29
N GLU A 86 -5.22 -23.23 5.53
CA GLU A 86 -4.50 -22.74 4.35
C GLU A 86 -3.50 -21.67 4.82
N ASP A 87 -2.19 -21.91 4.66
CA ASP A 87 -1.12 -20.94 4.94
C ASP A 87 -0.77 -20.17 3.66
N ILE A 88 -0.29 -18.93 3.80
CA ILE A 88 0.07 -18.06 2.67
C ILE A 88 1.33 -17.29 2.97
N ARG A 89 2.30 -17.36 2.06
CA ARG A 89 3.64 -16.85 2.29
C ARG A 89 4.24 -16.23 1.04
N TRP A 90 4.92 -15.10 1.22
CA TRP A 90 5.75 -14.51 0.17
C TRP A 90 7.09 -15.21 0.15
N ILE A 91 7.51 -15.67 -1.02
CA ILE A 91 8.81 -16.33 -1.21
C ILE A 91 9.65 -15.47 -2.15
N PRO A 92 10.65 -14.75 -1.62
CA PRO A 92 11.54 -13.94 -2.45
C PRO A 92 12.32 -14.80 -3.45
N TYR A 93 12.51 -14.24 -4.63
CA TYR A 93 13.41 -14.76 -5.64
C TYR A 93 14.85 -14.45 -5.25
N THR A 94 15.66 -15.50 -5.20
CA THR A 94 17.09 -15.45 -4.92
C THR A 94 17.88 -15.83 -6.17
N ALA A 95 19.19 -15.56 -6.19
CA ALA A 95 20.03 -15.98 -7.31
C ALA A 95 19.95 -17.50 -7.52
N GLU A 96 19.82 -18.25 -6.43
CA GLU A 96 19.76 -19.71 -6.38
C GLU A 96 18.43 -20.25 -6.92
N ASN A 97 17.29 -19.62 -6.61
CA ASN A 97 15.97 -20.11 -7.02
C ASN A 97 15.46 -19.55 -8.36
N VAL A 98 16.08 -18.48 -8.89
CA VAL A 98 15.80 -17.94 -10.24
C VAL A 98 16.58 -18.68 -11.33
N TYR A 99 17.85 -19.00 -11.07
CA TYR A 99 18.74 -19.67 -12.01
C TYR A 99 19.31 -20.94 -11.39
N PRO A 100 18.48 -21.99 -11.18
CA PRO A 100 18.97 -23.22 -10.59
C PRO A 100 20.06 -23.84 -11.49
N SER A 101 21.09 -24.40 -10.86
CA SER A 101 22.24 -25.02 -11.56
C SER A 101 21.86 -26.19 -12.47
N SER A 102 20.65 -26.73 -12.30
CA SER A 102 20.03 -27.74 -13.16
C SER A 102 18.55 -27.41 -13.32
N LEU A 103 18.04 -27.46 -14.54
CA LEU A 103 16.60 -27.46 -14.77
C LEU A 103 16.10 -28.89 -14.62
N ASP A 104 15.11 -29.11 -13.75
CA ASP A 104 14.31 -30.32 -13.81
C ASP A 104 13.72 -30.42 -15.22
N ALA A 105 13.72 -31.64 -15.78
CA ALA A 105 13.13 -31.83 -17.09
C ALA A 105 11.67 -31.35 -17.06
N VAL A 106 11.27 -30.53 -18.04
CA VAL A 106 9.90 -29.97 -18.13
C VAL A 106 8.81 -31.04 -17.98
N ALA A 107 9.12 -32.28 -18.38
CA ALA A 107 8.25 -33.44 -18.24
C ALA A 107 7.87 -33.79 -16.79
N ASP A 108 8.60 -33.30 -15.78
CA ASP A 108 8.44 -33.68 -14.37
C ASP A 108 8.11 -32.50 -13.44
N ILE A 109 7.77 -31.32 -13.98
CA ILE A 109 7.50 -30.09 -13.21
C ILE A 109 6.41 -30.30 -12.14
N TYR A 110 5.42 -31.15 -12.42
CA TYR A 110 4.34 -31.45 -11.48
C TYR A 110 4.72 -32.44 -10.37
N ASN A 111 5.88 -33.09 -10.43
CA ASN A 111 6.35 -34.05 -9.42
C ASN A 111 7.64 -33.63 -8.70
N THR A 112 8.31 -32.57 -9.12
CA THR A 112 9.66 -32.18 -8.63
C THR A 112 9.68 -30.89 -7.79
N SER A 113 8.87 -29.88 -8.13
CA SER A 113 9.01 -28.53 -7.55
C SER A 113 7.67 -27.84 -7.23
N VAL A 114 6.71 -28.59 -6.68
CA VAL A 114 5.38 -28.04 -6.30
C VAL A 114 5.46 -27.11 -5.07
N HIS A 115 6.50 -27.28 -4.24
CA HIS A 115 6.70 -26.50 -3.02
C HIS A 115 8.11 -25.86 -3.00
N PRO A 116 8.24 -24.64 -2.46
CA PRO A 116 9.56 -24.05 -2.20
C PRO A 116 10.39 -24.96 -1.30
N SER A 117 11.72 -24.92 -1.47
CA SER A 117 12.63 -25.70 -0.62
C SER A 117 12.64 -25.20 0.83
N ASP A 118 13.16 -26.00 1.75
CA ASP A 118 13.38 -25.56 3.14
C ASP A 118 14.26 -24.31 3.22
N ALA A 119 15.21 -24.16 2.29
CA ALA A 119 16.08 -23.00 2.21
C ALA A 119 15.30 -21.74 1.78
N ASP A 120 14.46 -21.86 0.75
CA ASP A 120 13.57 -20.77 0.31
C ASP A 120 12.59 -20.36 1.42
N MET A 121 12.05 -21.35 2.13
CA MET A 121 11.19 -21.12 3.29
C MET A 121 11.96 -20.48 4.44
N ALA A 122 13.25 -20.77 4.64
CA ALA A 122 14.05 -20.12 5.67
C ALA A 122 14.39 -18.66 5.33
N SER A 123 14.56 -18.32 4.05
CA SER A 123 14.86 -16.96 3.58
C SER A 123 13.63 -16.05 3.40
N SER A 124 12.43 -16.59 3.60
CA SER A 124 11.17 -15.87 3.39
C SER A 124 10.68 -15.15 4.65
N PRO A 125 9.88 -14.06 4.55
CA PRO A 125 9.21 -13.46 5.70
C PRO A 125 8.45 -14.50 6.54
N PRO A 126 8.49 -14.43 7.88
CA PRO A 126 7.75 -15.37 8.72
C PRO A 126 6.23 -15.28 8.53
N ALA A 127 5.54 -16.42 8.64
CA ALA A 127 4.08 -16.49 8.62
C ALA A 127 3.48 -16.13 9.99
N TYR A 128 3.70 -14.88 10.44
CA TYR A 128 3.26 -14.43 11.76
C TYR A 128 1.77 -14.59 12.04
N SER A 129 0.90 -14.47 11.04
CA SER A 129 -0.54 -14.72 11.19
C SER A 129 -0.82 -16.15 11.64
N THR A 130 -0.05 -17.12 11.12
CA THR A 130 -0.18 -18.53 11.45
C THR A 130 0.34 -18.77 12.86
N LEU A 131 1.47 -18.15 13.23
CA LEU A 131 1.96 -18.18 14.61
C LEU A 131 0.95 -17.58 15.61
N LEU A 132 0.30 -16.46 15.30
CA LEU A 132 -0.73 -15.89 16.17
C LEU A 132 -1.90 -16.86 16.41
N GLU A 133 -2.29 -17.63 15.40
CA GLU A 133 -3.38 -18.62 15.50
C GLU A 133 -2.98 -19.89 16.25
N THR A 134 -1.77 -20.40 16.03
CA THR A 134 -1.37 -21.74 16.51
C THR A 134 -0.42 -21.73 17.71
N ASP A 135 0.48 -20.75 17.79
CA ASP A 135 1.46 -20.61 18.87
C ASP A 135 1.73 -19.13 19.18
N PRO A 136 0.75 -18.42 19.78
CA PRO A 136 0.91 -17.01 20.11
C PRO A 136 2.04 -16.77 21.13
N GLN A 137 2.53 -17.81 21.83
CA GLN A 137 3.64 -17.66 22.77
C GLN A 137 5.02 -17.84 22.13
N SER A 138 5.09 -18.14 20.84
CA SER A 138 6.33 -18.30 20.09
C SER A 138 7.32 -17.16 20.38
N PRO A 139 8.61 -17.45 20.66
CA PRO A 139 9.65 -16.43 20.81
C PRO A 139 9.79 -15.54 19.57
N SER A 140 9.41 -16.06 18.40
CA SER A 140 9.39 -15.32 17.14
C SER A 140 8.39 -14.16 17.12
N LEU A 141 7.45 -14.10 18.06
CA LEU A 141 6.49 -12.99 18.23
C LEU A 141 6.90 -12.00 19.33
N SER A 142 8.12 -12.13 19.89
CA SER A 142 8.58 -11.30 21.01
C SER A 142 8.55 -9.80 20.71
N PHE A 143 8.84 -9.39 19.47
CA PHE A 143 8.78 -7.99 19.02
C PHE A 143 7.36 -7.39 19.09
N ALA A 144 6.32 -8.24 19.00
CA ALA A 144 4.93 -7.81 18.99
C ALA A 144 4.30 -7.74 20.38
N ARG A 145 5.01 -8.23 21.41
CA ARG A 145 4.47 -8.26 22.77
C ARG A 145 4.25 -6.84 23.30
N ASN A 146 3.16 -6.65 24.03
CA ASN A 146 2.80 -5.38 24.67
C ASN A 146 2.93 -4.18 23.71
N SER A 147 2.38 -4.32 22.51
CA SER A 147 2.46 -3.31 21.46
C SER A 147 1.07 -2.91 20.98
N THR A 148 0.95 -1.70 20.45
CA THR A 148 -0.28 -1.22 19.83
C THR A 148 0.01 -0.81 18.39
N ILE A 149 -0.71 -1.40 17.44
CA ILE A 149 -0.67 -1.04 16.03
C ILE A 149 -1.91 -0.19 15.74
N VAL A 150 -1.68 0.97 15.12
CA VAL A 150 -2.75 1.83 14.64
C VAL A 150 -2.86 1.73 13.12
N LEU A 151 -4.07 1.53 12.62
CA LEU A 151 -4.42 1.66 11.21
C LEU A 151 -5.15 2.98 11.05
N VAL A 152 -4.65 3.87 10.20
CA VAL A 152 -5.38 5.04 9.72
C VAL A 152 -5.77 4.70 8.28
N GLY A 153 -7.02 4.28 8.11
CA GLY A 153 -7.48 3.70 6.84
C GLY A 153 -8.99 3.65 6.73
N ASP A 154 -9.50 2.67 5.99
CA ASP A 154 -10.92 2.58 5.64
C ASP A 154 -11.54 1.19 5.92
N SER A 155 -12.64 0.87 5.24
CA SER A 155 -13.38 -0.38 5.43
C SER A 155 -12.57 -1.62 5.05
N HIS A 156 -11.55 -1.49 4.21
CA HIS A 156 -10.69 -2.61 3.83
C HIS A 156 -9.80 -3.03 4.99
N ASP A 157 -9.19 -2.08 5.69
CA ASP A 157 -8.38 -2.34 6.88
C ASP A 157 -9.26 -2.89 8.02
N ARG A 158 -10.48 -2.36 8.18
CA ARG A 158 -11.48 -2.92 9.12
C ARG A 158 -11.77 -4.39 8.83
N LYS A 159 -12.02 -4.75 7.57
CA LYS A 159 -12.37 -6.12 7.18
C LYS A 159 -11.22 -7.10 7.38
N ASN A 160 -9.99 -6.67 7.12
CA ASN A 160 -8.80 -7.46 7.42
C ASN A 160 -8.63 -7.67 8.94
N LEU A 161 -8.88 -6.63 9.74
CA LEU A 161 -8.87 -6.76 11.19
C LEU A 161 -10.00 -7.64 11.74
N GLU A 162 -11.22 -7.51 11.21
CA GLU A 162 -12.35 -8.39 11.55
C GLU A 162 -11.99 -9.86 11.29
N SER A 163 -11.34 -10.13 10.16
CA SER A 163 -10.86 -11.47 9.79
C SER A 163 -9.86 -12.01 10.81
N MET A 164 -8.80 -11.25 11.09
CA MET A 164 -7.78 -11.67 12.07
C MET A 164 -8.39 -11.90 13.46
N CYS A 165 -9.21 -10.95 13.94
CA CYS A 165 -9.80 -11.04 15.28
C CYS A 165 -10.80 -12.21 15.41
N SER A 166 -11.42 -12.64 14.30
CA SER A 166 -12.30 -13.80 14.30
C SER A 166 -11.56 -15.14 14.33
N ARG A 167 -10.26 -15.15 14.01
CA ARG A 167 -9.46 -16.37 13.84
C ARG A 167 -8.44 -16.60 14.94
N VAL A 168 -7.86 -15.56 15.50
CA VAL A 168 -6.87 -15.70 16.58
C VAL A 168 -7.57 -16.14 17.87
N PRO A 169 -7.19 -17.27 18.49
CA PRO A 169 -7.82 -17.74 19.72
C PRO A 169 -7.69 -16.73 20.86
N GLY A 170 -8.81 -16.45 21.53
CA GLY A 170 -8.86 -15.52 22.67
C GLY A 170 -8.77 -14.04 22.29
N ALA A 171 -8.82 -13.71 21.00
CA ALA A 171 -8.92 -12.33 20.55
C ALA A 171 -10.22 -11.65 21.05
N VAL A 172 -10.11 -10.38 21.43
CA VAL A 172 -11.22 -9.58 21.94
C VAL A 172 -11.50 -8.44 20.98
N ARG A 173 -12.68 -8.48 20.35
CA ARG A 173 -13.15 -7.41 19.48
C ARG A 173 -13.69 -6.24 20.29
N HIS A 174 -13.25 -5.05 19.94
CA HIS A 174 -13.76 -3.79 20.45
C HIS A 174 -14.45 -3.04 19.30
N ALA A 175 -15.78 -3.01 19.32
CA ALA A 175 -16.55 -2.26 18.33
C ALA A 175 -17.01 -0.96 18.97
N PHE A 176 -16.48 0.16 18.48
CA PHE A 176 -16.92 1.45 18.94
C PHE A 176 -17.52 2.19 17.74
N ASP A 177 -18.84 2.32 17.73
CA ASP A 177 -19.59 3.11 16.74
C ASP A 177 -19.32 2.79 15.26
N GLY A 178 -20.09 1.83 14.73
CA GLY A 178 -20.69 1.86 13.39
C GLY A 178 -19.76 1.82 12.18
N HIS A 179 -18.85 2.78 12.07
CA HIS A 179 -17.83 2.91 11.05
C HIS A 179 -16.59 3.72 11.50
N LEU A 180 -16.61 4.43 12.63
CA LEU A 180 -15.57 5.40 12.98
C LEU A 180 -14.32 4.78 13.62
N LYS A 181 -14.54 3.87 14.56
CA LYS A 181 -13.46 3.20 15.29
C LYS A 181 -13.69 1.70 15.38
N TRP A 182 -12.60 0.96 15.34
CA TRP A 182 -12.64 -0.48 15.51
C TRP A 182 -11.34 -0.94 16.17
N GLY A 183 -11.41 -1.92 17.07
CA GLY A 183 -10.21 -2.46 17.72
C GLY A 183 -10.26 -3.96 17.91
N CYS A 184 -9.08 -4.58 18.02
CA CYS A 184 -8.93 -5.96 18.44
C CYS A 184 -7.73 -6.07 19.38
N SER A 185 -7.93 -6.70 20.54
CA SER A 185 -6.85 -7.05 21.45
C SER A 185 -6.56 -8.54 21.38
N LEU A 186 -5.28 -8.89 21.45
CA LEU A 186 -4.78 -10.26 21.60
C LEU A 186 -4.13 -10.38 22.99
N PRO A 187 -4.91 -10.73 24.03
CA PRO A 187 -4.44 -10.70 25.42
C PRO A 187 -3.25 -11.63 25.69
N SER A 188 -3.14 -12.73 24.94
CA SER A 188 -2.06 -13.72 25.08
C SER A 188 -0.66 -13.11 24.93
N ILE A 189 -0.51 -12.05 24.14
CA ILE A 189 0.77 -11.35 23.93
C ILE A 189 0.69 -9.85 24.26
N GLY A 190 -0.47 -9.34 24.68
CA GLY A 190 -0.66 -7.91 24.91
C GLY A 190 -0.56 -7.06 23.63
N LEU A 191 -0.90 -7.64 22.47
CA LEU A 191 -0.90 -6.92 21.19
C LEU A 191 -2.29 -6.33 20.92
N ASN A 192 -2.35 -5.04 20.57
CA ASN A 192 -3.59 -4.36 20.21
C ASN A 192 -3.54 -3.85 18.77
N PHE A 193 -4.67 -3.89 18.09
CA PHE A 193 -4.92 -3.25 16.81
C PHE A 193 -6.04 -2.23 16.99
N VAL A 194 -5.82 -1.02 16.49
CA VAL A 194 -6.76 0.10 16.57
C VAL A 194 -6.92 0.71 15.19
N LEU A 195 -8.13 0.78 14.67
CA LEU A 195 -8.46 1.42 13.41
C LEU A 195 -9.12 2.77 13.68
N LEU A 196 -8.54 3.82 13.09
CA LEU A 196 -9.18 5.09 12.82
C LEU A 196 -9.69 5.07 11.37
N PHE A 197 -11.02 5.06 11.20
CA PHE A 197 -11.62 5.15 9.88
C PHE A 197 -11.62 6.60 9.38
N HIS A 198 -11.31 6.82 8.10
CA HIS A 198 -11.49 8.12 7.44
C HIS A 198 -12.08 7.99 6.03
N TYR A 199 -12.64 9.10 5.53
CA TYR A 199 -13.32 9.20 4.24
C TYR A 199 -12.41 9.81 3.16
N GLY A 200 -11.16 9.36 3.10
CA GLY A 200 -10.15 9.90 2.19
C GLY A 200 -9.44 11.13 2.76
N LEU A 201 -8.78 11.89 1.88
CA LEU A 201 -7.93 13.03 2.23
C LEU A 201 -8.66 14.37 2.27
N MET A 202 -9.99 14.37 2.18
CA MET A 202 -10.82 15.58 2.11
C MET A 202 -10.52 16.57 3.24
N THR A 203 -10.62 17.86 2.95
CA THR A 203 -10.56 18.92 3.95
C THR A 203 -11.95 19.23 4.51
N GLU A 204 -12.04 19.92 5.65
CA GLU A 204 -13.35 20.18 6.32
C GLU A 204 -14.29 21.04 5.48
N ASP A 205 -13.74 21.91 4.63
CA ASP A 205 -14.47 22.86 3.79
C ASP A 205 -14.98 22.26 2.48
N GLU A 206 -14.63 21.01 2.17
CA GLU A 206 -15.00 20.37 0.91
C GLU A 206 -16.45 19.84 0.95
N PRO A 207 -17.35 20.35 0.09
CA PRO A 207 -18.77 20.00 0.15
C PRO A 207 -19.10 18.66 -0.51
N PHE A 208 -18.13 18.03 -1.19
CA PHE A 208 -18.35 16.84 -2.04
C PHE A 208 -18.28 15.53 -1.24
N ARG A 209 -19.13 15.43 -0.20
CA ARG A 209 -19.26 14.26 0.67
C ARG A 209 -20.62 13.62 0.56
N ASP A 210 -20.73 12.37 0.99
CA ASP A 210 -22.02 11.73 1.17
C ASP A 210 -22.71 12.22 2.45
N VAL A 211 -24.04 12.12 2.47
CA VAL A 211 -24.85 12.45 3.65
C VAL A 211 -24.57 11.52 4.83
N HIS A 212 -24.04 10.33 4.57
CA HIS A 212 -23.67 9.34 5.58
C HIS A 212 -22.23 9.49 6.10
N ASP A 213 -21.41 10.37 5.49
CA ASP A 213 -20.04 10.61 5.93
C ASP A 213 -20.08 11.43 7.24
N GLN A 214 -19.64 10.80 8.33
CA GLN A 214 -19.68 11.38 9.67
C GLN A 214 -18.46 12.26 9.90
N PRO A 215 -18.58 13.55 10.30
CA PRO A 215 -17.42 14.41 10.57
C PRO A 215 -16.61 13.93 11.79
N PRO A 216 -15.33 14.35 11.97
CA PRO A 216 -14.57 15.31 11.16
C PRO A 216 -14.09 14.75 9.81
N ASN A 217 -13.96 15.56 8.75
CA ASN A 217 -13.42 15.07 7.48
C ASN A 217 -11.88 15.05 7.49
N LEU A 218 -11.25 16.00 8.17
CA LEU A 218 -9.79 16.06 8.28
C LEU A 218 -9.28 14.85 9.08
N ILE A 219 -8.32 14.12 8.53
CA ILE A 219 -7.69 12.99 9.23
C ILE A 219 -7.02 13.45 10.53
N GLU A 220 -6.40 14.62 10.55
CA GLU A 220 -5.73 15.19 11.71
C GLU A 220 -6.73 15.49 12.83
N HIS A 221 -7.91 16.02 12.49
CA HIS A 221 -8.98 16.21 13.46
C HIS A 221 -9.52 14.88 13.98
N ARG A 222 -9.65 13.87 13.12
CA ARG A 222 -10.01 12.50 13.55
C ARG A 222 -8.96 11.91 14.48
N VAL A 223 -7.67 12.15 14.22
CA VAL A 223 -6.58 11.72 15.10
C VAL A 223 -6.77 12.34 16.48
N ASP A 224 -6.99 13.65 16.55
CA ASP A 224 -7.13 14.37 17.82
C ASP A 224 -8.42 14.03 18.58
N GLN A 225 -9.54 13.96 17.87
CA GLN A 225 -10.87 13.88 18.48
C GLN A 225 -11.36 12.43 18.67
N ILE A 226 -10.82 11.47 17.92
CA ILE A 226 -11.30 10.08 17.93
C ILE A 226 -10.18 9.12 18.32
N LEU A 227 -9.05 9.12 17.60
CA LEU A 227 -7.99 8.14 17.82
C LEU A 227 -7.31 8.30 19.18
N LEU A 228 -6.89 9.52 19.55
CA LEU A 228 -6.19 9.72 20.82
C LEU A 228 -7.06 9.35 22.04
N PRO A 229 -8.34 9.75 22.13
CA PRO A 229 -9.21 9.25 23.19
C PRO A 229 -9.36 7.73 23.17
N MET A 230 -9.51 7.13 21.99
CA MET A 230 -9.64 5.68 21.87
C MET A 230 -8.38 4.94 22.34
N LEU A 231 -7.18 5.46 22.06
CA LEU A 231 -5.92 4.84 22.48
C LEU A 231 -5.77 4.75 23.99
N GLN A 232 -6.44 5.61 24.77
CA GLN A 232 -6.44 5.54 26.24
C GLN A 232 -7.10 4.26 26.77
N GLU A 233 -7.93 3.60 25.96
CA GLU A 233 -8.61 2.36 26.31
C GLU A 233 -7.70 1.12 26.17
N PHE A 234 -6.50 1.29 25.59
CA PHE A 234 -5.54 0.22 25.32
C PHE A 234 -4.25 0.39 26.12
N THR A 235 -3.62 -0.73 26.48
CA THR A 235 -2.30 -0.75 27.11
C THR A 235 -1.34 -1.60 26.26
N PRO A 236 -0.24 -1.02 25.74
CA PRO A 236 0.12 0.40 25.82
C PRO A 236 -0.80 1.30 24.98
N SER A 237 -0.96 2.55 25.39
CA SER A 237 -1.73 3.55 24.63
C SER A 237 -0.91 4.22 23.52
N THR A 238 0.41 4.08 23.55
CA THR A 238 1.30 4.62 22.52
C THR A 238 1.46 3.61 21.39
N PRO A 239 1.23 4.00 20.11
CA PRO A 239 1.43 3.09 18.99
C PRO A 239 2.91 2.75 18.79
N SER A 240 3.22 1.47 18.56
CA SER A 240 4.53 1.00 18.11
C SER A 240 4.68 1.12 16.58
N LEU A 241 3.54 1.03 15.87
CA LEU A 241 3.44 1.14 14.42
C LEU A 241 2.13 1.83 14.02
N ILE A 242 2.20 2.70 13.02
CA ILE A 242 1.06 3.30 12.33
C ILE A 242 1.11 2.86 10.88
N VAL A 243 0.02 2.30 10.38
CA VAL A 243 -0.19 1.95 8.98
C VAL A 243 -1.17 2.94 8.39
N PHE A 244 -0.72 3.76 7.43
CA PHE A 244 -1.55 4.76 6.78
C PHE A 244 -1.90 4.37 5.35
N GLN A 245 -3.18 4.44 5.01
CA GLN A 245 -3.68 4.29 3.64
C GLN A 245 -4.73 5.36 3.36
N SER A 246 -4.79 5.87 2.13
CA SER A 246 -5.93 6.66 1.66
C SER A 246 -6.08 6.45 0.16
N GLY A 247 -7.26 6.07 -0.30
CA GLY A 247 -7.43 5.69 -1.69
C GLY A 247 -8.86 5.66 -2.20
N PHE A 248 -9.62 4.69 -1.72
CA PHE A 248 -10.94 4.40 -2.28
C PHE A 248 -11.94 5.52 -2.09
N TRP A 249 -11.90 6.15 -0.92
CA TRP A 249 -12.70 7.32 -0.65
C TRP A 249 -12.25 8.55 -1.43
N ASP A 250 -10.97 8.69 -1.76
CA ASP A 250 -10.49 9.75 -2.65
C ASP A 250 -10.96 9.55 -4.10
N LEU A 251 -10.96 8.30 -4.61
CA LEU A 251 -11.52 7.97 -5.92
C LEU A 251 -13.01 8.34 -6.00
N ARG A 252 -13.76 8.01 -4.95
CA ARG A 252 -15.16 8.39 -4.81
C ARG A 252 -15.32 9.91 -4.79
N TYR A 253 -14.54 10.60 -3.96
CA TYR A 253 -14.55 12.05 -3.84
C TYR A 253 -14.33 12.73 -5.20
N TRP A 254 -13.33 12.31 -5.97
CA TRP A 254 -13.08 12.86 -7.32
C TRP A 254 -14.23 12.60 -8.29
N GLY A 255 -14.89 11.45 -8.18
CA GLY A 255 -16.10 11.16 -8.95
C GLY A 255 -17.27 12.09 -8.60
N LEU A 256 -17.51 12.31 -7.31
CA LEU A 256 -18.57 13.21 -6.82
C LEU A 256 -18.30 14.67 -7.19
N ARG A 257 -17.08 15.14 -6.96
CA ARG A 257 -16.65 16.50 -7.27
C ARG A 257 -16.76 16.79 -8.76
N ALA A 258 -16.25 15.92 -9.61
CA ALA A 258 -16.30 16.14 -11.05
C ALA A 258 -17.74 16.18 -11.60
N LYS A 259 -18.65 15.37 -11.03
CA LYS A 259 -20.08 15.45 -11.34
C LYS A 259 -20.68 16.78 -10.90
N ALA A 260 -20.41 17.20 -9.67
CA ALA A 260 -20.97 18.42 -9.08
C ALA A 260 -20.48 19.70 -9.79
N GLU A 261 -19.21 19.75 -10.17
CA GLU A 261 -18.61 20.90 -10.86
C GLU A 261 -18.88 20.92 -12.39
N GLY A 262 -19.57 19.90 -12.90
CA GLY A 262 -19.84 19.77 -14.33
C GLY A 262 -18.57 19.64 -15.15
N ALA A 263 -17.61 18.82 -14.71
CA ALA A 263 -16.33 18.61 -15.39
C ALA A 263 -16.48 18.15 -16.85
N ASN A 264 -17.59 17.46 -17.15
CA ASN A 264 -17.94 17.01 -18.51
C ASN A 264 -18.77 18.00 -19.33
N ALA A 265 -19.07 19.20 -18.81
CA ALA A 265 -19.82 20.18 -19.57
C ALA A 265 -19.05 20.58 -20.83
N GLN A 266 -19.78 20.79 -21.93
CA GLN A 266 -19.20 21.18 -23.22
C GLN A 266 -18.30 22.42 -23.06
N GLY A 267 -17.08 22.36 -23.59
CA GLY A 267 -16.10 23.45 -23.52
C GLY A 267 -15.18 23.42 -22.30
N ARG A 268 -15.36 22.49 -21.35
CA ARG A 268 -14.38 22.22 -20.29
C ARG A 268 -13.19 21.43 -20.85
N LEU A 269 -11.99 21.70 -20.35
CA LEU A 269 -10.78 20.93 -20.70
C LEU A 269 -10.86 19.45 -20.28
N ALA A 270 -11.65 19.16 -19.25
CA ALA A 270 -11.88 17.82 -18.74
C ALA A 270 -13.04 17.08 -19.45
N ALA A 271 -13.70 17.72 -20.43
CA ALA A 271 -14.86 17.16 -21.10
C ALA A 271 -14.52 15.86 -21.84
N GLY A 272 -15.25 14.79 -21.53
CA GLY A 272 -15.02 13.47 -22.11
C GLY A 272 -13.87 12.67 -21.48
N LEU A 273 -13.08 13.29 -20.60
CA LEU A 273 -12.02 12.62 -19.83
C LEU A 273 -12.53 12.08 -18.50
N VAL A 274 -13.57 12.70 -17.93
CA VAL A 274 -14.03 12.41 -16.57
C VAL A 274 -15.34 11.61 -16.57
N ASN A 275 -15.33 10.32 -16.91
CA ASN A 275 -16.51 9.46 -16.68
C ASN A 275 -16.46 8.84 -15.26
N GLY A 276 -17.61 8.56 -14.65
CA GLY A 276 -17.65 8.09 -13.26
C GLY A 276 -16.94 6.74 -13.05
N GLY A 277 -16.27 6.59 -11.91
CA GLY A 277 -15.75 5.33 -11.36
C GLY A 277 -14.42 4.82 -11.94
N ASN A 278 -14.34 4.64 -13.25
CA ASN A 278 -13.22 3.98 -13.93
C ASN A 278 -12.62 4.89 -15.01
N ARG A 279 -11.73 5.79 -14.59
CA ARG A 279 -11.07 6.77 -15.48
C ARG A 279 -9.63 7.03 -15.04
N PRO A 280 -8.80 7.63 -15.91
CA PRO A 280 -7.61 8.34 -15.44
C PRO A 280 -7.98 9.53 -14.54
N LEU A 281 -7.17 9.75 -13.52
CA LEU A 281 -7.22 10.97 -12.73
C LEU A 281 -6.55 12.10 -13.50
N LEU A 282 -7.11 13.31 -13.38
CA LEU A 282 -6.51 14.49 -13.96
C LEU A 282 -5.21 14.82 -13.22
N TRP A 283 -4.26 15.43 -13.93
CA TRP A 283 -2.99 15.85 -13.32
C TRP A 283 -3.18 16.74 -12.08
N SER A 284 -4.18 17.62 -12.11
CA SER A 284 -4.54 18.49 -10.97
C SER A 284 -5.08 17.71 -9.78
N GLU A 285 -5.86 16.66 -10.01
CA GLU A 285 -6.41 15.79 -8.95
C GLU A 285 -5.28 15.02 -8.27
N LEU A 286 -4.38 14.42 -9.06
CA LEU A 286 -3.21 13.73 -8.54
C LEU A 286 -2.23 14.69 -7.84
N LYS A 287 -2.06 15.92 -8.34
CA LYS A 287 -1.24 16.94 -7.68
C LYS A 287 -1.80 17.32 -6.31
N TRP A 288 -3.12 17.51 -6.22
CA TRP A 288 -3.80 17.77 -4.94
C TRP A 288 -3.63 16.59 -3.99
N TYR A 289 -3.90 15.37 -4.48
CA TYR A 289 -3.79 14.14 -3.69
C TYR A 289 -2.40 13.97 -3.11
N ARG A 290 -1.35 14.11 -3.94
CA ARG A 290 0.05 14.03 -3.51
C ARG A 290 0.39 15.03 -2.41
N ARG A 291 -0.02 16.29 -2.59
CA ARG A 291 0.21 17.35 -1.58
C ARG A 291 -0.45 16.96 -0.27
N ARG A 292 -1.73 16.61 -0.32
CA ARG A 292 -2.52 16.34 0.88
C ARG A 292 -2.06 15.07 1.60
N PHE A 293 -1.68 14.03 0.86
CA PHE A 293 -1.12 12.80 1.41
C PHE A 293 0.17 13.11 2.20
N GLY A 294 1.06 13.92 1.63
CA GLY A 294 2.28 14.38 2.31
C GLY A 294 2.00 15.22 3.56
N GLU A 295 1.00 16.10 3.52
CA GLU A 295 0.57 16.88 4.69
C GLU A 295 0.09 15.96 5.84
N VAL A 296 -0.70 14.92 5.54
CA VAL A 296 -1.13 13.93 6.56
C VAL A 296 0.06 13.15 7.12
N LEU A 297 1.02 12.75 6.28
CA LEU A 297 2.22 12.04 6.73
C LEU A 297 3.04 12.88 7.71
N GLU A 298 3.24 14.17 7.43
CA GLU A 298 3.95 15.07 8.33
C GLU A 298 3.17 15.31 9.62
N ALA A 299 1.84 15.42 9.56
CA ALA A 299 1.01 15.52 10.74
C ALA A 299 1.10 14.26 11.62
N LEU A 300 1.06 13.06 11.02
CA LEU A 300 1.23 11.79 11.74
C LEU A 300 2.63 11.67 12.37
N LYS A 301 3.69 12.03 11.64
CA LYS A 301 5.07 12.06 12.15
C LYS A 301 5.22 13.01 13.34
N ALA A 302 4.63 14.21 13.23
CA ALA A 302 4.66 15.20 14.30
C ALA A 302 3.86 14.72 15.53
N LYS A 303 2.73 14.05 15.31
CA LYS A 303 1.86 13.57 16.38
C LYS A 303 2.43 12.36 17.11
N PHE A 304 3.10 11.47 16.38
CA PHE A 304 3.60 10.19 16.87
C PHE A 304 5.10 10.03 16.60
N PRO A 305 5.96 10.88 17.19
CA PRO A 305 7.39 10.94 16.86
C PRO A 305 8.19 9.68 17.21
N ASN A 306 7.64 8.83 18.09
CA ASN A 306 8.27 7.58 18.53
C ASN A 306 7.66 6.33 17.89
N SER A 307 6.66 6.49 17.03
CA SER A 307 6.00 5.38 16.35
C SER A 307 6.63 5.16 14.98
N GLY A 308 6.82 3.89 14.61
CA GLY A 308 7.08 3.57 13.20
C GLY A 308 5.87 3.97 12.37
N ILE A 309 6.09 4.54 11.19
CA ILE A 309 5.02 4.84 10.24
C ILE A 309 5.33 4.12 8.93
N ILE A 310 4.34 3.43 8.41
CA ILE A 310 4.37 2.84 7.07
C ILE A 310 3.13 3.28 6.30
N THR A 311 3.24 3.32 4.98
CA THR A 311 2.09 3.54 4.10
C THR A 311 1.67 2.25 3.42
N ARG A 312 0.42 2.16 2.96
CA ARG A 312 -0.05 1.02 2.17
C ARG A 312 -0.71 1.51 0.89
N THR A 313 -0.42 0.80 -0.21
CA THR A 313 -1.08 1.05 -1.50
C THR A 313 -2.52 0.50 -1.51
N ILE A 314 -3.34 1.10 -2.36
CA ILE A 314 -4.74 0.73 -2.57
C ILE A 314 -4.83 -0.68 -3.15
N GLN A 315 -5.80 -1.45 -2.63
CA GLN A 315 -6.11 -2.75 -3.17
C GLN A 315 -6.99 -2.71 -4.42
N PRO A 316 -6.79 -3.63 -5.35
CA PRO A 316 -7.65 -3.79 -6.50
C PRO A 316 -9.00 -4.41 -6.10
N TYR A 317 -10.03 -4.04 -6.84
CA TYR A 317 -11.40 -4.54 -6.65
C TYR A 317 -11.70 -5.76 -7.53
N ARG A 318 -12.75 -6.51 -7.21
CA ARG A 318 -13.25 -7.61 -8.05
C ARG A 318 -13.57 -7.15 -9.47
N ASP A 319 -14.16 -5.97 -9.61
CA ASP A 319 -14.49 -5.40 -10.92
C ASP A 319 -13.30 -4.78 -11.66
N ASN A 320 -12.15 -4.66 -11.00
CA ASN A 320 -10.89 -4.30 -11.64
C ASN A 320 -10.16 -5.51 -12.27
N ARG A 321 -10.73 -6.73 -12.20
CA ARG A 321 -10.17 -7.96 -12.81
C ARG A 321 -9.91 -7.87 -14.32
N ASN A 322 -10.37 -6.80 -14.98
CA ASN A 322 -10.11 -6.51 -16.40
C ASN A 322 -9.19 -5.30 -16.64
N GLY A 323 -8.48 -4.79 -15.62
CA GLY A 323 -7.53 -3.69 -15.75
C GLY A 323 -8.14 -2.35 -16.15
N ARG A 324 -9.43 -2.12 -15.82
CA ARG A 324 -10.19 -0.96 -16.31
C ARG A 324 -10.08 0.29 -15.43
N ASN A 325 -9.44 0.20 -14.27
CA ASN A 325 -9.32 1.34 -13.36
C ASN A 325 -7.86 1.80 -13.20
N VAL A 326 -7.41 2.59 -14.18
CA VAL A 326 -6.07 3.20 -14.18
C VAL A 326 -5.86 4.20 -13.03
N ALA A 327 -6.91 4.76 -12.44
CA ALA A 327 -6.78 5.65 -11.29
C ALA A 327 -6.17 4.95 -10.06
N ILE A 328 -6.48 3.67 -9.82
CA ILE A 328 -5.87 2.90 -8.73
C ILE A 328 -4.35 2.86 -8.91
N PHE A 329 -3.90 2.62 -10.15
CA PHE A 329 -2.48 2.64 -10.48
C PHE A 329 -1.86 4.02 -10.24
N GLU A 330 -2.45 5.09 -10.80
CA GLU A 330 -1.92 6.45 -10.68
C GLU A 330 -1.86 6.96 -9.23
N MET A 331 -2.83 6.55 -8.41
CA MET A 331 -2.82 6.81 -6.97
C MET A 331 -1.76 6.01 -6.24
N ASN A 332 -1.61 4.71 -6.56
CA ASN A 332 -0.57 3.87 -5.97
C ASN A 332 0.84 4.41 -6.26
N GLU A 333 1.09 4.88 -7.49
CA GLU A 333 2.35 5.56 -7.82
C GLU A 333 2.51 6.88 -7.06
N SER A 334 1.43 7.62 -6.85
CA SER A 334 1.46 8.83 -6.03
C SER A 334 1.78 8.54 -4.55
N ILE A 335 1.19 7.48 -3.97
CA ILE A 335 1.51 7.02 -2.60
C ILE A 335 2.99 6.65 -2.51
N LYS A 336 3.51 5.84 -3.42
CA LYS A 336 4.91 5.41 -3.44
C LYS A 336 5.87 6.60 -3.53
N ALA A 337 5.59 7.53 -4.45
CA ALA A 337 6.42 8.71 -4.67
C ALA A 337 6.47 9.60 -3.42
N ILE A 338 5.33 9.88 -2.80
CA ILE A 338 5.26 10.72 -1.61
C ILE A 338 5.89 10.01 -0.42
N SER A 339 5.59 8.74 -0.18
CA SER A 339 6.21 7.99 0.92
C SER A 339 7.73 7.99 0.86
N ARG A 340 8.31 7.84 -0.35
CA ARG A 340 9.76 7.98 -0.55
C ARG A 340 10.28 9.38 -0.21
N LEU A 341 9.58 10.44 -0.63
CA LEU A 341 9.97 11.82 -0.29
C LEU A 341 9.93 12.11 1.21
N HIS A 342 9.10 11.39 1.96
CA HIS A 342 8.98 11.53 3.42
C HIS A 342 9.85 10.53 4.21
N ASP A 343 10.66 9.70 3.53
CA ASP A 343 11.46 8.61 4.10
C ASP A 343 10.62 7.59 4.90
N ILE A 344 9.45 7.26 4.36
CA ILE A 344 8.49 6.32 4.94
C ILE A 344 8.45 5.06 4.08
N ALA A 345 8.62 3.90 4.72
CA ALA A 345 8.42 2.62 4.06
C ALA A 345 6.97 2.50 3.57
N THR A 346 6.80 2.02 2.36
CA THR A 346 5.48 1.65 1.85
C THR A 346 5.43 0.14 1.92
N MET A 347 4.38 -0.41 2.52
CA MET A 347 3.98 -1.80 2.39
C MET A 347 3.64 -2.04 0.91
N ARG A 348 4.69 -2.36 0.15
CA ARG A 348 4.68 -2.56 -1.29
C ARG A 348 4.63 -4.06 -1.59
N PHE A 349 4.39 -4.30 -2.87
CA PHE A 349 4.96 -5.39 -3.64
C PHE A 349 5.53 -4.69 -4.87
N ILE A 350 6.85 -4.80 -5.10
CA ILE A 350 7.54 -4.13 -6.21
C ILE A 350 7.81 -5.13 -7.35
N TRP A 351 7.46 -4.70 -8.56
CA TRP A 351 8.12 -5.04 -9.83
C TRP A 351 9.13 -3.92 -10.15
N PRO A 352 10.35 -4.18 -10.66
CA PRO A 352 11.44 -3.24 -10.47
C PRO A 352 11.29 -1.94 -11.27
N ALA A 353 12.09 -0.96 -10.83
CA ALA A 353 12.39 0.24 -11.58
C ALA A 353 12.86 -0.13 -12.99
N ASN A 354 12.20 0.47 -13.98
CA ASN A 354 12.33 0.29 -15.44
C ASN A 354 11.41 -0.80 -16.03
N LEU A 355 10.28 -0.32 -16.58
CA LEU A 355 9.29 -1.03 -17.40
C LEU A 355 8.30 -1.95 -16.65
N PHE A 356 7.07 -1.42 -16.49
CA PHE A 356 5.77 -2.09 -16.22
C PHE A 356 5.50 -2.76 -14.85
N LEU A 357 4.78 -2.02 -14.00
CA LEU A 357 3.57 -2.40 -13.23
C LEU A 357 3.59 -3.67 -12.34
N CYS A 358 3.79 -3.49 -11.02
CA CYS A 358 2.95 -4.14 -9.99
C CYS A 358 2.78 -3.28 -8.71
N THR A 359 1.66 -3.45 -8.00
CA THR A 359 1.32 -2.74 -6.75
C THR A 359 1.08 -3.71 -5.57
N GLY A 360 1.29 -3.22 -4.34
CA GLY A 360 1.25 -3.95 -3.06
C GLY A 360 -0.05 -4.67 -2.68
N ALA A 361 -1.02 -4.71 -3.58
CA ALA A 361 -2.26 -5.39 -3.36
C ALA A 361 -2.69 -6.27 -4.53
N GLU A 362 -1.82 -6.40 -5.54
CA GLU A 362 -1.98 -7.36 -6.64
C GLU A 362 -1.74 -8.81 -6.22
N LEU A 363 -0.96 -9.08 -5.16
CA LEU A 363 -0.87 -10.45 -4.61
C LEU A 363 -2.19 -10.96 -4.03
N LEU A 364 -3.11 -10.04 -3.73
CA LEU A 364 -4.47 -10.35 -3.30
C LEU A 364 -5.46 -10.33 -4.48
N GLN A 365 -5.01 -10.01 -5.71
CA GLN A 365 -5.81 -10.20 -6.92
C GLN A 365 -5.84 -11.68 -7.28
N GLY A 366 -7.04 -12.18 -7.57
CA GLY A 366 -7.22 -13.55 -8.07
C GLY A 366 -7.46 -14.61 -7.01
N THR A 367 -7.34 -14.31 -5.71
CA THR A 367 -7.61 -15.27 -4.62
C THR A 367 -9.09 -15.68 -4.45
N GLU A 368 -9.96 -15.34 -5.41
CA GLU A 368 -11.42 -15.57 -5.49
C GLU A 368 -12.32 -15.22 -4.28
N SER A 369 -11.77 -14.98 -3.09
CA SER A 369 -12.53 -14.78 -1.85
C SER A 369 -12.88 -13.31 -1.59
N TYR A 370 -13.81 -12.77 -2.38
CA TYR A 370 -14.38 -11.44 -2.14
C TYR A 370 -15.79 -11.57 -1.54
N ALA A 371 -16.06 -10.86 -0.44
CA ALA A 371 -17.40 -10.75 0.15
C ALA A 371 -18.35 -9.89 -0.68
N ASP A 372 -17.80 -8.88 -1.35
CA ASP A 372 -18.51 -7.98 -2.27
C ASP A 372 -17.54 -7.49 -3.36
N ASP A 373 -17.90 -6.47 -4.15
CA ASP A 373 -17.05 -6.02 -5.25
C ASP A 373 -15.70 -5.43 -4.79
N GLN A 374 -15.53 -5.18 -3.49
CA GLN A 374 -14.40 -4.43 -2.93
C GLN A 374 -13.65 -5.16 -1.81
N HIS A 375 -14.37 -5.83 -0.91
CA HIS A 375 -13.82 -6.40 0.32
C HIS A 375 -13.54 -7.89 0.18
N PHE A 376 -12.46 -8.36 0.79
CA PHE A 376 -12.21 -9.79 0.95
C PHE A 376 -13.23 -10.43 1.89
N GLU A 377 -13.50 -11.72 1.68
CA GLU A 377 -14.31 -12.52 2.58
C GLU A 377 -13.64 -12.63 3.95
N ILE A 378 -14.45 -12.51 5.01
CA ILE A 378 -13.94 -12.58 6.38
C ILE A 378 -13.32 -13.95 6.61
N GLY A 379 -12.06 -13.97 7.03
CA GLY A 379 -11.33 -15.19 7.33
C GLY A 379 -10.69 -15.89 6.12
N SER A 380 -10.70 -15.26 4.94
CA SER A 380 -10.06 -15.75 3.71
C SER A 380 -8.53 -15.56 3.68
N LEU A 381 -7.81 -16.31 2.84
CA LEU A 381 -6.34 -16.23 2.75
C LEU A 381 -5.73 -14.82 2.64
N PRO A 382 -6.29 -13.86 1.88
CA PRO A 382 -5.76 -12.51 1.78
C PRO A 382 -5.45 -11.78 3.09
N TYR A 383 -6.27 -11.96 4.14
CA TYR A 383 -6.01 -11.26 5.41
C TYR A 383 -4.74 -11.80 6.09
N ARG A 384 -4.39 -13.09 5.91
CA ARG A 384 -3.18 -13.69 6.49
C ARG A 384 -1.94 -13.02 5.94
N LEU A 385 -1.86 -12.87 4.61
CA LEU A 385 -0.73 -12.20 3.97
C LEU A 385 -0.64 -10.74 4.43
N TRP A 386 -1.76 -10.01 4.44
CA TRP A 386 -1.80 -8.65 4.96
C TRP A 386 -1.27 -8.57 6.40
N MET A 387 -1.68 -9.51 7.27
CA MET A 387 -1.24 -9.56 8.66
C MET A 387 0.26 -9.90 8.78
N ASN A 388 0.76 -10.83 7.96
CA ASN A 388 2.19 -11.14 7.90
C ASN A 388 3.01 -9.89 7.56
N MET A 389 2.57 -9.08 6.58
CA MET A 389 3.23 -7.84 6.22
C MET A 389 3.21 -6.81 7.34
N VAL A 390 2.05 -6.60 7.98
CA VAL A 390 1.92 -5.64 9.09
C VAL A 390 2.85 -6.02 10.24
N LEU A 391 2.88 -7.30 10.63
CA LEU A 391 3.74 -7.78 11.70
C LEU A 391 5.22 -7.76 11.33
N TYR A 392 5.57 -8.07 10.08
CA TYR A 392 6.93 -7.91 9.59
C TYR A 392 7.41 -6.46 9.67
N HIS A 393 6.58 -5.49 9.28
CA HIS A 393 6.94 -4.08 9.42
C HIS A 393 6.96 -3.60 10.88
N LEU A 394 6.17 -4.21 11.78
CA LEU A 394 6.30 -3.98 13.21
C LEU A 394 7.65 -4.50 13.73
N GLU A 395 8.09 -5.69 13.31
CA GLU A 395 9.41 -6.21 13.66
C GLU A 395 10.52 -5.29 13.15
N ARG A 396 10.44 -4.83 11.88
CA ARG A 396 11.37 -3.83 11.34
C ARG A 396 11.34 -2.53 12.14
N SER A 397 10.16 -2.07 12.57
CA SER A 397 10.03 -0.90 13.45
C SER A 397 10.78 -1.10 14.76
N PHE A 398 10.54 -2.24 15.41
CA PHE A 398 11.18 -2.63 16.66
C PHE A 398 12.70 -2.71 16.56
N LEU A 399 13.22 -3.16 15.41
CA LEU A 399 14.66 -3.22 15.13
C LEU A 399 15.26 -1.86 14.72
N GLY A 400 14.43 -0.83 14.46
CA GLY A 400 14.86 0.48 13.98
C GLY A 400 15.24 0.49 12.49
N CYS A 401 14.53 -0.32 11.69
CA CYS A 401 14.80 -0.65 10.29
C CYS A 401 13.75 -0.11 9.29
N LEU A 402 12.80 0.72 9.75
CA LEU A 402 11.82 1.37 8.87
C LEU A 402 12.45 2.59 8.19
N HIS A 403 12.77 2.48 6.91
CA HIS A 403 13.24 3.56 6.05
C HIS A 403 12.56 3.47 4.68
N GLY A 404 12.37 4.62 4.01
CA GLY A 404 11.96 4.63 2.61
C GLY A 404 13.11 4.14 1.73
N GLY A 405 12.91 3.05 0.98
CA GLY A 405 13.96 2.41 0.18
C GLY A 405 14.82 3.36 -0.67
N ASP A 406 16.08 2.97 -0.88
CA ASP A 406 17.24 3.73 -1.38
C ASP A 406 16.96 5.07 -2.07
N ARG A 407 17.61 6.11 -1.56
CA ARG A 407 17.64 7.46 -2.12
C ARG A 407 18.25 7.41 -3.54
N LEU A 408 17.52 7.91 -4.53
CA LEU A 408 18.02 8.07 -5.91
C LEU A 408 19.14 9.11 -6.00
#